data_AF-A0A654MCX1-F1
#
_entry.id   AF-A0A654MCX1-F1
#
_cell.length_a   1.000
_cell.length_b   1.000
_cell.length_c   1.000
_cell.angle_alpha   90.00
_cell.angle_beta   90.00
_cell.angle_gamma   90.00
#
_symmetry.space_group_name_H-M   'P 1'
#
loop_
_entity.id
_entity.type
_entity.pdbx_description
1 polymer ?
#
loop_
_entity_poly.entity_id
_entity_poly.type
_entity_poly.pdbx_seq_one_letter_code
_entity_poly.pdbx_strand_id
1 'polypeptide(L)'
;MKYLWINSLVFSALMITVSSIAGTPLHTNKVYAQAVDLIEINSGNQTLDSGLPQFYDCIDDKIDSSKGVEEDSYFEKEPTKHEVKSCYNEILLGSAPHDDGDDNDADVKFGGE
;
A
#
# COMPACT_ATOMS: atom_id res chain seq x y z
N MET A 1 54.55 7.38 -44.12
CA MET A 1 54.51 8.04 -42.79
C MET A 1 53.17 8.71 -42.48
N LYS A 2 52.57 9.52 -43.37
CA LYS A 2 51.28 10.22 -43.11
C LYS A 2 50.12 9.36 -42.59
N TYR A 3 49.96 8.13 -43.11
CA TYR A 3 48.88 7.22 -42.69
C TYR A 3 49.01 6.71 -41.25
N LEU A 4 50.24 6.61 -40.72
CA LEU A 4 50.48 6.16 -39.34
C LEU A 4 50.02 7.22 -38.32
N TRP A 5 50.18 8.49 -38.66
CA TRP A 5 49.77 9.62 -37.81
C TRP A 5 48.26 9.75 -37.76
N ILE A 6 47.58 9.55 -38.89
CA ILE A 6 46.11 9.56 -38.98
C ILE A 6 45.52 8.40 -38.19
N ASN A 7 46.08 7.18 -38.31
CA ASN A 7 45.59 6.02 -37.55
C ASN A 7 45.80 6.19 -36.04
N SER A 8 46.91 6.80 -35.61
CA SER A 8 47.17 7.09 -34.19
C SER A 8 46.19 8.11 -33.60
N LEU A 9 45.77 9.09 -34.40
CA LEU A 9 44.86 10.16 -33.96
C LEU A 9 43.40 9.67 -33.86
N VAL A 10 43.01 8.74 -34.74
CA VAL A 10 41.70 8.06 -34.65
C VAL A 10 41.66 7.11 -33.45
N PHE A 11 42.74 6.37 -33.18
CA PHE A 11 42.81 5.48 -32.02
C PHE A 11 42.74 6.25 -30.69
N SER A 12 43.45 7.37 -30.56
CA SER A 12 43.41 8.18 -29.33
C SER A 12 42.03 8.82 -29.10
N ALA A 13 41.37 9.32 -30.15
CA ALA A 13 40.01 9.85 -30.05
C ALA A 13 39.00 8.78 -29.58
N LEU A 14 39.17 7.54 -30.01
CA LEU A 14 38.28 6.43 -29.66
C LEU A 14 38.45 5.98 -28.19
N MET A 15 39.66 6.07 -27.62
CA MET A 15 39.90 5.70 -26.21
C MET A 15 39.38 6.76 -25.22
N ILE A 16 39.36 8.03 -25.61
CA ILE A 16 38.85 9.13 -24.78
C ILE A 16 37.32 9.04 -24.64
N THR A 17 36.60 8.66 -25.70
CA THR A 17 35.13 8.54 -25.64
C THR A 17 34.65 7.34 -24.81
N VAL A 18 35.38 6.23 -24.82
CA VAL A 18 35.03 5.03 -24.01
C VAL A 18 35.19 5.30 -22.51
N SER A 19 36.17 6.12 -22.12
CA SER A 19 36.47 6.41 -20.70
C SER A 19 35.40 7.29 -20.03
N SER A 20 34.63 8.05 -20.81
CA SER A 20 33.60 8.97 -20.31
C SER A 20 32.26 8.30 -19.94
N ILE A 21 32.06 7.03 -20.30
CA ILE A 21 30.79 6.31 -20.07
C ILE A 21 30.78 5.57 -18.72
N ALA A 22 31.96 5.31 -18.13
CA ALA A 22 32.09 4.50 -16.92
C ALA A 22 31.92 5.27 -15.59
N GLY A 23 31.73 6.59 -15.65
CA GLY A 23 31.87 7.49 -14.49
C GLY A 23 30.58 8.10 -13.94
N THR A 24 29.39 7.64 -14.33
CA THR A 24 28.16 8.15 -13.71
C THR A 24 27.99 7.53 -12.32
N PRO A 25 28.08 8.30 -11.22
CA PRO A 25 27.69 7.78 -9.92
C PRO A 25 26.19 7.48 -9.99
N LEU A 26 25.84 6.19 -9.98
CA LEU A 26 24.49 5.74 -9.67
C LEU A 26 24.19 6.21 -8.25
N HIS A 27 23.60 7.40 -8.11
CA HIS A 27 22.98 7.86 -6.88
C HIS A 27 21.80 6.94 -6.58
N THR A 28 22.09 5.78 -6.00
CA THR A 28 21.06 4.95 -5.37
C THR A 28 20.64 5.72 -4.13
N ASN A 29 19.48 6.38 -4.17
CA ASN A 29 18.82 6.90 -2.98
C ASN A 29 18.48 5.72 -2.08
N LYS A 30 19.42 5.31 -1.23
CA LYS A 30 19.18 4.29 -0.21
C LYS A 30 18.35 4.95 0.89
N VAL A 31 17.05 4.72 0.84
CA VAL A 31 16.14 5.11 1.93
C VAL A 31 16.35 4.10 3.06
N TYR A 32 16.86 4.58 4.19
CA TYR A 32 16.97 3.79 5.41
C TYR A 32 15.70 4.02 6.22
N ALA A 33 14.73 3.11 6.08
CA ALA A 33 13.60 3.03 7.01
C ALA A 33 13.94 1.97 8.06
N GLN A 34 14.13 2.39 9.30
CA GLN A 34 14.20 1.44 10.42
C GLN A 34 12.76 1.03 10.75
N ALA A 35 12.47 -0.27 10.68
CA ALA A 35 11.18 -0.79 11.13
C ALA A 35 11.04 -0.48 12.63
N VAL A 36 9.97 0.23 12.98
CA VAL A 36 9.57 0.43 14.38
C VAL A 36 8.88 -0.86 14.81
N ASP A 37 9.25 -1.40 15.98
CA ASP A 37 8.54 -2.56 16.54
C ASP A 37 7.06 -2.22 16.70
N LEU A 38 6.21 -3.04 16.09
CA LEU A 38 4.77 -2.88 16.17
C LEU A 38 4.32 -3.20 17.60
N ILE A 39 3.45 -2.36 18.15
CA ILE A 39 2.82 -2.63 19.45
C ILE A 39 1.98 -3.90 19.28
N GLU A 40 2.25 -4.91 20.10
CA GLU A 40 1.46 -6.15 20.09
C GLU A 40 0.02 -5.84 20.52
N ILE A 41 -0.94 -6.15 19.65
CA ILE A 41 -2.36 -6.00 19.97
C ILE A 41 -2.74 -7.14 20.91
N ASN A 42 -3.14 -6.78 22.12
CA ASN A 42 -3.64 -7.71 23.11
C ASN A 42 -4.92 -7.14 23.74
N SER A 43 -6.03 -7.37 23.05
CA SER A 43 -7.38 -7.01 23.50
C SER A 43 -7.96 -8.05 24.46
N GLY A 44 -7.26 -9.17 24.69
CA GLY A 44 -7.78 -10.33 25.41
C GLY A 44 -8.78 -11.16 24.60
N ASN A 45 -8.95 -10.87 23.31
CA ASN A 45 -9.81 -11.61 22.40
C ASN A 45 -9.04 -11.94 21.11
N GLN A 46 -8.76 -13.24 20.89
CA GLN A 46 -7.96 -13.69 19.76
C GLN A 46 -8.55 -13.31 18.40
N THR A 47 -9.88 -13.32 18.25
CA THR A 47 -10.55 -12.92 17.01
C THR A 47 -10.31 -11.44 16.71
N LEU A 48 -10.38 -10.59 17.73
CA LEU A 48 -10.09 -9.16 17.57
C LEU A 48 -8.59 -8.92 17.33
N ASP A 49 -7.72 -9.63 18.03
CA ASP A 49 -6.26 -9.46 17.91
C ASP A 49 -5.78 -9.83 16.50
N SER A 50 -6.34 -10.88 15.88
CA SER A 50 -6.04 -11.24 14.50
C SER A 50 -6.84 -10.44 13.46
N GLY A 51 -8.07 -10.07 13.80
CA GLY A 51 -9.04 -9.51 12.87
C GLY A 51 -8.92 -8.00 12.70
N LEU A 52 -8.50 -7.26 13.72
CA LEU A 52 -8.37 -5.79 13.63
C LEU A 52 -7.39 -5.34 12.56
N PRO A 53 -6.16 -5.89 12.45
CA PRO A 53 -5.27 -5.54 11.35
C PRO A 53 -5.90 -5.77 9.97
N GLN A 54 -6.50 -6.95 9.78
CA GLN A 54 -7.16 -7.32 8.52
C GLN A 54 -8.39 -6.46 8.21
N PHE A 55 -9.10 -6.01 9.24
CA PHE A 55 -10.23 -5.10 9.09
C PHE A 55 -9.75 -3.75 8.54
N TYR A 56 -8.67 -3.19 9.07
CA TYR A 56 -8.11 -1.93 8.55
C TYR A 56 -7.56 -2.09 7.12
N ASP A 57 -6.89 -3.20 6.82
CA ASP A 57 -6.45 -3.50 5.45
C ASP A 57 -7.65 -3.56 4.48
N CYS A 58 -8.76 -4.20 4.88
CA CYS A 58 -9.99 -4.23 4.09
C CYS A 58 -10.57 -2.83 3.85
N ILE A 59 -10.55 -1.95 4.86
CA ILE A 59 -11.02 -0.58 4.72
C ILE A 59 -10.21 0.17 3.68
N ASP A 60 -8.88 0.09 3.77
CA ASP A 60 -7.98 0.77 2.84
C ASP A 60 -8.21 0.27 1.40
N ASP A 61 -8.36 -1.05 1.21
CA ASP A 61 -8.65 -1.64 -0.10
C ASP A 61 -9.99 -1.16 -0.69
N LYS A 62 -11.03 -1.04 0.14
CA LYS A 62 -12.35 -0.55 -0.31
C LYS A 62 -12.29 0.92 -0.71
N ILE A 63 -11.68 1.78 0.11
CA ILE A 63 -11.47 3.20 -0.19
C ILE A 63 -10.72 3.36 -1.51
N ASP A 64 -9.61 2.64 -1.68
CA ASP A 64 -8.81 2.68 -2.91
C ASP A 64 -9.61 2.25 -4.14
N SER A 65 -10.51 1.27 -3.98
CA SER A 65 -11.34 0.74 -5.05
C SER A 65 -12.53 1.64 -5.41
N SER A 66 -13.07 2.41 -4.45
CA SER A 66 -14.22 3.28 -4.63
C SER A 66 -13.85 4.75 -4.89
N LYS A 67 -12.56 5.07 -5.02
CA LYS A 67 -12.08 6.41 -5.39
C LYS A 67 -12.81 6.98 -6.61
N GLY A 68 -13.42 8.14 -6.42
CA GLY A 68 -14.14 8.86 -7.47
C GLY A 68 -15.49 8.25 -7.87
N VAL A 69 -16.00 7.26 -7.13
CA VAL A 69 -17.35 6.71 -7.31
C VAL A 69 -18.39 7.59 -6.62
N GLU A 70 -18.11 8.01 -5.38
CA GLU A 70 -18.97 8.92 -4.63
C GLU A 70 -18.81 10.37 -5.11
N GLU A 71 -19.88 11.15 -5.07
CA GLU A 71 -19.86 12.57 -5.46
C GLU A 71 -19.09 13.43 -4.45
N ASP A 72 -19.12 13.06 -3.17
CA ASP A 72 -18.42 13.78 -2.11
C ASP A 72 -16.94 13.37 -2.04
N SER A 73 -16.07 14.34 -2.30
CA SER A 73 -14.60 14.21 -2.20
C SER A 73 -14.08 13.75 -0.84
N TYR A 74 -14.89 13.84 0.23
CA TYR A 74 -14.57 13.26 1.53
C TYR A 74 -14.25 11.75 1.41
N PHE A 75 -15.01 11.02 0.60
CA PHE A 75 -14.87 9.56 0.46
C PHE A 75 -13.72 9.12 -0.47
N GLU A 76 -12.93 10.05 -1.03
CA GLU A 76 -11.70 9.67 -1.75
C GLU A 76 -10.59 9.15 -0.81
N LYS A 77 -10.72 9.43 0.49
CA LYS A 77 -9.73 9.11 1.52
C LYS A 77 -10.33 8.45 2.76
N GLU A 78 -11.65 8.44 2.85
CA GLU A 78 -12.39 7.97 4.01
C GLU A 78 -13.42 6.95 3.54
N PRO A 79 -13.70 5.90 4.33
CA PRO A 79 -14.64 4.89 3.92
C PRO A 79 -16.08 5.37 4.11
N THR A 80 -16.97 4.88 3.25
CA THR A 80 -18.40 4.97 3.46
C THR A 80 -18.85 4.06 4.60
N LYS A 81 -20.01 4.37 5.20
CA LYS A 81 -20.63 3.51 6.21
C LYS A 81 -20.88 2.08 5.69
N HIS A 82 -21.16 1.93 4.39
CA HIS A 82 -21.40 0.62 3.79
C HIS A 82 -20.12 -0.21 3.73
N GLU A 83 -19.00 0.38 3.30
CA GLU A 83 -17.70 -0.29 3.24
C GLU A 83 -17.23 -0.72 4.63
N VAL A 84 -17.42 0.15 5.64
CA VAL A 84 -17.12 -0.20 7.03
C VAL A 84 -17.90 -1.42 7.49
N LYS A 85 -19.21 -1.46 7.23
CA LYS A 85 -20.06 -2.61 7.59
C LYS A 85 -19.66 -3.88 6.84
N SER A 86 -19.35 -3.76 5.54
CA SER A 86 -18.90 -4.88 4.72
C SER A 86 -17.64 -5.51 5.32
N CYS A 87 -16.60 -4.71 5.57
CA CYS A 87 -15.35 -5.19 6.14
C CYS A 87 -15.52 -5.77 7.55
N TYR A 88 -16.39 -5.16 8.38
CA TYR A 88 -16.69 -5.69 9.71
C TYR A 88 -17.33 -7.09 9.61
N ASN A 89 -18.31 -7.25 8.74
CA ASN A 89 -18.99 -8.53 8.54
C ASN A 89 -18.04 -9.57 7.95
N GLU A 90 -17.25 -9.22 6.94
CA GLU A 90 -16.34 -10.13 6.25
C GLU A 90 -15.23 -10.64 7.18
N ILE A 91 -14.63 -9.76 8.00
CA ILE A 91 -13.42 -10.09 8.78
C ILE A 91 -13.75 -10.52 10.21
N LEU A 92 -14.65 -9.81 10.89
CA LEU A 92 -14.89 -10.00 12.33
C LEU A 92 -16.10 -10.88 12.62
N LEU A 93 -17.09 -10.94 11.72
CA LEU A 93 -18.25 -11.82 11.86
C LEU A 93 -18.18 -13.06 10.95
N GLY A 94 -17.50 -13.00 9.81
CA GLY A 94 -17.39 -14.08 8.82
C GLY A 94 -16.64 -15.32 9.30
N SER A 95 -15.99 -15.25 10.47
CA SER A 95 -15.47 -16.41 11.20
C SER A 95 -16.54 -17.19 12.00
N ALA A 96 -17.79 -16.71 12.04
CA ALA A 96 -18.96 -17.45 12.52
C ALA A 96 -19.79 -17.91 11.30
N PRO A 97 -20.42 -19.11 11.35
CA PRO A 97 -21.16 -19.64 10.22
C PRO A 97 -22.29 -18.67 9.83
N HIS A 98 -22.30 -18.32 8.54
CA HIS A 98 -23.32 -17.53 7.88
C HIS A 98 -24.69 -18.19 8.08
N ASP A 99 -25.51 -17.64 8.97
CA ASP A 99 -26.95 -17.91 8.99
C ASP A 99 -27.57 -16.81 8.13
N ASP A 100 -28.03 -17.18 6.94
CA ASP A 100 -28.82 -16.32 6.05
C ASP A 100 -30.18 -16.06 6.71
N GLY A 101 -30.19 -15.16 7.69
CA GLY A 101 -31.35 -14.82 8.50
C GLY A 101 -31.77 -13.37 8.31
N ASP A 102 -32.56 -13.15 7.27
CA ASP A 102 -33.62 -12.14 7.13
C ASP A 102 -33.29 -10.69 7.51
N ASP A 103 -33.18 -9.85 6.46
CA ASP A 103 -33.07 -8.39 6.51
C ASP A 103 -34.21 -7.76 7.32
N ASN A 104 -34.04 -7.65 8.63
CA ASN A 104 -34.85 -6.78 9.47
C ASN A 104 -33.92 -5.73 10.10
N ASP A 105 -34.07 -4.52 9.59
CA ASP A 105 -33.46 -3.27 10.06
C ASP A 105 -33.90 -3.01 11.52
N ALA A 106 -33.21 -3.66 12.47
CA ALA A 106 -33.41 -3.41 13.88
C ALA A 106 -32.51 -2.23 14.28
N ASP A 107 -33.15 -1.09 14.50
CA ASP A 107 -32.59 0.10 15.17
C ASP A 107 -31.87 -0.30 16.46
N VAL A 108 -30.55 -0.43 16.41
CA VAL A 108 -29.72 -0.68 17.60
C VAL A 108 -29.65 0.62 18.39
N LYS A 109 -30.60 0.79 19.31
CA LYS A 109 -30.52 1.82 20.34
C LYS A 109 -29.38 1.51 21.31
N PHE A 110 -28.30 2.28 21.20
CA PHE A 110 -27.32 2.40 22.27
C PHE A 110 -27.94 3.19 23.42
N GLY A 111 -28.45 2.48 24.42
CA GLY A 111 -28.97 3.07 25.66
C GLY A 111 -27.83 3.65 26.50
N GLY A 112 -27.90 4.95 26.76
CA GLY A 112 -27.20 5.60 27.87
C GLY A 112 -28.19 5.89 28.99
N GLU A 113 -27.83 5.39 30.19
CA GLU A 113 -28.29 5.72 31.56
C GLU A 113 -29.79 5.97 31.83
#